data_AF-A0A1J0PAU5-F1
#
_entry.id   AF-A0A1J0PAU5-F1
#
_cell.length_a   1.000
_cell.length_b   1.000
_cell.length_c   1.000
_cell.angle_alpha   90.00
_cell.angle_beta   90.00
_cell.angle_gamma   90.00
#
_symmetry.space_group_name_H-M   'P 1'
#
loop_
_entity.id
_entity.type
_entity.pdbx_description
1 polymer ?
#
loop_
_entity_poly.entity_id
_entity_poly.type
_entity_poly.pdbx_seq_one_letter_code
_entity_poly.pdbx_strand_id
1 'polypeptide(L)'
;MVLTFALLLSWPVGALAATPGAAEAATPHSRPADNFGRLQSRAQTCQNNLADAPATACTSVLFEQPSQGLLNIRFLSPGQGGAASAQLNFVGVLAPASTPMACDQGRCRLMGPLTTTVSSMSERSFNDRGLATGLPKAWPAEGRCSVEQRQVRCSAKAPSQESWSAVAEF
;
A
#
# COMPACT_ATOMS: atom_id res chain seq x y z
N MET A 1 26.83 65.08 -49.61
CA MET A 1 28.20 65.09 -49.07
C MET A 1 28.14 64.53 -47.65
N VAL A 2 28.59 63.28 -47.51
CA VAL A 2 29.17 62.55 -46.35
C VAL A 2 28.68 62.83 -44.91
N LEU A 3 28.09 61.77 -44.32
CA LEU A 3 28.17 61.21 -42.94
C LEU A 3 28.37 62.16 -41.73
N THR A 4 27.74 61.98 -40.56
CA THR A 4 27.98 60.84 -39.64
C THR A 4 27.01 60.87 -38.44
N PHE A 5 26.53 59.69 -38.02
CA PHE A 5 25.77 59.36 -36.81
C PHE A 5 26.69 59.19 -35.59
N ALA A 6 26.29 59.60 -34.38
CA ALA A 6 26.64 58.90 -33.14
C ALA A 6 25.73 59.29 -31.96
N LEU A 7 25.13 58.26 -31.35
CA LEU A 7 24.16 58.28 -30.25
C LEU A 7 24.81 58.60 -28.89
N LEU A 8 24.11 59.38 -28.07
CA LEU A 8 24.35 59.47 -26.62
C LEU A 8 23.28 58.64 -25.90
N LEU A 9 23.69 57.55 -25.25
CA LEU A 9 22.85 56.75 -24.35
C LEU A 9 23.09 57.23 -22.91
N SER A 10 22.06 57.84 -22.30
CA SER A 10 22.01 58.13 -20.87
C SER A 10 20.96 57.24 -20.21
N TRP A 11 21.38 56.39 -19.28
CA TRP A 11 20.49 55.56 -18.45
C TRP A 11 20.16 56.29 -17.14
N PRO A 12 18.90 56.30 -16.67
CA PRO A 12 18.60 56.71 -15.30
C PRO A 12 18.70 55.53 -14.33
N VAL A 13 19.29 55.80 -13.17
CA VAL A 13 19.38 54.92 -12.00
C VAL A 13 18.02 54.91 -11.31
N GLY A 14 17.35 53.75 -11.30
CA GLY A 14 16.12 53.53 -10.53
C GLY A 14 16.45 53.00 -9.13
N ALA A 15 16.02 53.74 -8.09
CA ALA A 15 16.12 53.31 -6.70
C ALA A 15 15.00 52.31 -6.36
N LEU A 16 15.37 51.14 -5.83
CA LEU A 16 14.45 50.13 -5.30
C LEU A 16 14.17 50.41 -3.81
N ALA A 17 12.92 50.70 -3.48
CA ALA A 17 12.44 50.74 -2.11
C ALA A 17 12.07 49.31 -1.64
N ALA A 18 12.65 48.85 -0.54
CA ALA A 18 12.33 47.58 0.10
C ALA A 18 11.18 47.77 1.09
N THR A 19 10.09 47.03 0.92
CA THR A 19 9.01 46.90 1.91
C THR A 19 9.32 45.74 2.87
N PRO A 20 9.10 45.89 4.19
CA PRO A 20 9.25 44.80 5.14
C PRO A 20 8.07 43.83 5.02
N GLY A 21 8.39 42.54 4.79
CA GLY A 21 7.42 41.46 4.69
C GLY A 21 6.77 41.15 6.03
N ALA A 22 5.44 41.13 6.04
CA ALA A 22 4.65 40.61 7.15
C ALA A 22 4.93 39.11 7.32
N ALA A 23 5.32 38.72 8.53
CA ALA A 23 5.42 37.32 8.92
C ALA A 23 4.00 36.76 9.08
N GLU A 24 3.57 35.97 8.11
CA GLU A 24 2.30 35.26 8.14
C GLU A 24 2.39 34.13 9.19
N ALA A 25 1.54 34.22 10.22
CA ALA A 25 1.44 33.20 11.24
C ALA A 25 0.97 31.89 10.60
N ALA A 26 1.83 30.87 10.61
CA ALA A 26 1.49 29.54 10.12
C ALA A 26 0.36 28.95 10.96
N THR A 27 -0.83 28.85 10.39
CA THR A 27 -1.95 28.08 10.93
C THR A 27 -1.51 26.61 11.02
N PRO A 28 -1.77 25.90 12.14
CA PRO A 28 -1.50 24.48 12.20
C PRO A 28 -2.40 23.77 11.19
N HIS A 29 -1.83 23.33 10.08
CA HIS A 29 -2.51 22.42 9.16
C HIS A 29 -2.73 21.10 9.89
N SER A 30 -3.93 20.91 10.45
CA SER A 30 -4.42 19.58 10.80
C SER A 30 -4.45 18.77 9.51
N ARG A 31 -3.46 17.90 9.34
CA ARG A 31 -3.36 17.02 8.17
C ARG A 31 -4.63 16.19 8.09
N PRO A 32 -5.28 16.06 6.92
CA PRO A 32 -6.36 15.11 6.76
C PRO A 32 -5.88 13.74 7.27
N ALA A 33 -6.72 13.02 8.03
CA ALA A 33 -6.39 11.67 8.43
C ALA A 33 -6.08 10.86 7.17
N ASP A 34 -4.83 10.43 7.02
CA ASP A 34 -4.42 9.67 5.85
C ASP A 34 -5.02 8.27 6.00
N ASN A 35 -6.01 7.94 5.17
CA ASN A 35 -6.59 6.60 5.19
C ASN A 35 -5.69 5.57 4.48
N PHE A 36 -4.54 6.01 3.95
CA PHE A 36 -3.57 5.15 3.27
C PHE A 36 -2.41 4.80 4.19
N GLY A 37 -1.97 3.55 4.13
CA GLY A 37 -0.83 3.13 4.91
C GLY A 37 -0.74 1.62 5.04
N ARG A 38 -0.14 1.17 6.15
CA ARG A 38 0.18 -0.23 6.37
C ARG A 38 0.05 -0.61 7.83
N LEU A 39 -0.61 -1.73 8.09
CA LEU A 39 -0.73 -2.35 9.41
C LEU A 39 -0.26 -3.80 9.32
N GLN A 40 0.76 -4.15 10.13
CA GLN A 40 1.15 -5.54 10.32
C GLN A 40 0.66 -6.04 11.67
N SER A 41 -0.03 -7.18 11.67
CA SER A 41 -0.53 -7.84 12.87
C SER A 41 0.12 -9.21 13.00
N ARG A 42 0.68 -9.50 14.17
CA ARG A 42 1.13 -10.86 14.52
C ARG A 42 -0.09 -11.72 14.77
N ALA A 43 -0.13 -12.90 14.17
CA ALA A 43 -1.26 -13.81 14.30
C ALA A 43 -1.03 -14.80 15.45
N GLN A 44 -2.09 -15.07 16.22
CA GLN A 44 -2.12 -16.14 17.23
C GLN A 44 -2.31 -17.50 16.54
N THR A 45 -3.24 -17.55 15.58
CA THR A 45 -3.45 -18.69 14.68
C THR A 45 -3.41 -18.18 13.25
N CYS A 46 -2.81 -18.94 12.34
CA CYS A 46 -2.66 -18.50 10.95
C CYS A 46 -2.37 -19.68 10.04
N GLN A 47 -3.17 -19.83 8.99
CA GLN A 47 -2.93 -20.81 7.93
C GLN A 47 -3.20 -20.20 6.56
N ASN A 48 -2.40 -20.60 5.57
CA ASN A 48 -2.61 -20.27 4.16
C ASN A 48 -2.05 -21.36 3.24
N ASN A 49 -2.60 -21.47 2.03
CA ASN A 49 -2.03 -22.26 0.95
C ASN A 49 -1.47 -21.38 -0.18
N LEU A 50 -0.46 -21.91 -0.87
CA LEU A 50 0.11 -21.32 -2.09
C LEU A 50 -0.42 -22.11 -3.29
N ALA A 51 -1.43 -21.56 -3.96
CA ALA A 51 -2.27 -22.26 -4.93
C ALA A 51 -2.77 -23.59 -4.34
N ASP A 52 -2.89 -24.66 -5.14
CA ASP A 52 -3.43 -25.94 -4.67
C ASP A 52 -2.50 -26.75 -3.75
N ALA A 53 -1.40 -26.15 -3.27
CA ALA A 53 -0.55 -26.76 -2.26
C ALA A 53 -1.30 -26.94 -0.92
N PRO A 54 -0.88 -27.89 -0.06
CA PRO A 54 -1.41 -28.00 1.29
C PRO A 54 -1.27 -26.70 2.08
N ALA A 55 -2.24 -26.43 2.97
CA ALA A 55 -2.16 -25.31 3.88
C ALA A 55 -0.95 -25.43 4.82
N THR A 56 -0.29 -24.30 5.06
CA THR A 56 0.88 -24.17 5.93
C THR A 56 0.62 -23.09 6.97
N ALA A 57 1.36 -23.14 8.08
CA ALA A 57 1.29 -22.09 9.09
C ALA A 57 1.86 -20.78 8.53
N CYS A 58 1.23 -19.66 8.90
CA CYS A 58 1.77 -18.32 8.70
C CYS A 58 2.03 -17.63 10.05
N THR A 59 2.71 -16.49 10.04
CA THR A 59 3.16 -15.81 11.27
C THR A 59 2.52 -14.44 11.48
N SER A 60 2.13 -13.78 10.39
CA SER A 60 1.57 -12.45 10.45
C SER A 60 0.76 -12.12 9.20
N VAL A 61 -0.14 -11.16 9.35
CA VAL A 61 -0.88 -10.57 8.25
C VAL A 61 -0.52 -9.10 8.12
N LEU A 62 -0.36 -8.66 6.88
CA LEU A 62 -0.10 -7.28 6.52
C LEU A 62 -1.27 -6.74 5.72
N PHE A 63 -1.93 -5.75 6.27
CA PHE A 63 -2.94 -4.95 5.61
C PHE A 63 -2.28 -3.70 5.04
N GLU A 64 -2.51 -3.42 3.77
CA GLU A 64 -1.95 -2.26 3.09
C GLU A 64 -3.00 -1.64 2.20
N GLN A 65 -3.27 -0.35 2.41
CA GLN A 65 -4.16 0.43 1.56
C GLN A 65 -3.30 1.35 0.67
N PRO A 66 -2.91 0.92 -0.54
CA PRO A 66 -2.04 1.70 -1.41
C PRO A 66 -2.76 2.88 -2.09
N SER A 67 -4.08 2.78 -2.26
CA SER A 67 -4.91 3.79 -2.91
C SER A 67 -6.36 3.70 -2.43
N GLN A 68 -7.18 4.66 -2.85
CA GLN A 68 -8.62 4.58 -2.61
C GLN A 68 -9.21 3.35 -3.32
N GLY A 69 -10.13 2.66 -2.66
CA GLY A 69 -10.85 1.52 -3.25
C GLY A 69 -10.09 0.19 -3.27
N LEU A 70 -8.82 0.13 -2.84
CA LEU A 70 -8.04 -1.11 -2.80
C LEU A 70 -7.53 -1.41 -1.39
N LEU A 71 -7.57 -2.68 -0.99
CA LEU A 71 -6.92 -3.19 0.22
C LEU A 71 -6.16 -4.47 -0.13
N ASN A 72 -4.85 -4.43 0.04
CA ASN A 72 -4.01 -5.61 -0.06
C ASN A 72 -3.96 -6.32 1.29
N ILE A 73 -4.21 -7.62 1.29
CA ILE A 73 -4.15 -8.47 2.48
C ILE A 73 -3.10 -9.55 2.22
N ARG A 74 -1.99 -9.48 2.94
CA ARG A 74 -0.84 -10.36 2.72
C ARG A 74 -0.60 -11.25 3.93
N PHE A 75 -0.44 -12.54 3.69
CA PHE A 75 -0.06 -13.53 4.70
C PHE A 75 1.41 -13.86 4.52
N LEU A 76 2.17 -13.80 5.61
CA LEU A 76 3.59 -14.11 5.64
C LEU A 76 3.80 -15.48 6.27
N SER A 77 4.39 -16.41 5.54
CA SER A 77 4.64 -17.78 5.97
C SER A 77 6.12 -18.14 5.85
N PRO A 78 6.58 -19.20 6.54
CA PRO A 78 7.86 -19.83 6.22
C PRO A 78 7.91 -20.23 4.74
N GLY A 79 9.10 -20.17 4.16
CA GLY A 79 9.29 -20.51 2.75
C GLY A 79 9.23 -22.02 2.53
N GLN A 80 8.97 -22.42 1.30
CA GLN A 80 9.02 -23.80 0.84
C GLN A 80 10.08 -23.94 -0.26
N GLY A 81 10.60 -25.16 -0.47
CA GLY A 81 11.50 -25.44 -1.59
C GLY A 81 12.81 -24.63 -1.58
N GLY A 82 13.41 -24.41 -0.40
CA GLY A 82 14.66 -23.66 -0.24
C GLY A 82 14.50 -22.15 -0.10
N ALA A 83 13.27 -21.62 -0.15
CA ALA A 83 13.00 -20.25 0.29
C ALA A 83 12.95 -20.16 1.82
N ALA A 84 13.40 -19.04 2.37
CA ALA A 84 13.35 -18.76 3.80
C ALA A 84 11.95 -18.32 4.24
N SER A 85 11.29 -17.51 3.43
CA SER A 85 9.93 -17.04 3.66
C SER A 85 9.13 -16.95 2.36
N ALA A 86 7.81 -16.97 2.49
CA ALA A 86 6.87 -16.78 1.42
C ALA A 86 5.80 -15.75 1.81
N GLN A 87 5.22 -15.11 0.80
CA GLN A 87 4.12 -14.17 0.95
C GLN A 87 3.02 -14.54 -0.03
N LEU A 88 1.81 -14.68 0.48
CA LEU A 88 0.57 -14.75 -0.29
C LEU A 88 -0.15 -13.42 -0.20
N ASN A 89 -0.53 -12.82 -1.31
CA ASN A 89 -1.19 -11.52 -1.36
C ASN A 89 -2.54 -11.60 -2.08
N PHE A 90 -3.60 -11.20 -1.39
CA PHE A 90 -4.93 -10.96 -1.94
C PHE A 90 -5.08 -9.46 -2.24
N VAL A 91 -5.34 -9.11 -3.50
CA VAL A 91 -5.68 -7.74 -3.89
C VAL A 91 -7.20 -7.60 -3.83
N GLY A 92 -7.69 -6.94 -2.79
CA GLY A 92 -9.10 -6.70 -2.54
C GLY A 92 -9.57 -5.36 -3.09
N VAL A 93 -10.69 -5.37 -3.81
CA VAL A 93 -11.48 -4.19 -4.19
C VAL A 93 -12.52 -3.94 -3.11
N LEU A 94 -12.57 -2.71 -2.61
CA LEU A 94 -13.51 -2.27 -1.59
C LEU A 94 -14.80 -1.75 -2.23
N ALA A 95 -15.89 -1.78 -1.47
CA ALA A 95 -17.10 -1.07 -1.86
C ALA A 95 -16.84 0.45 -1.95
N PRO A 96 -17.56 1.20 -2.81
CA PRO A 96 -17.43 2.65 -2.90
C PRO A 96 -17.52 3.33 -1.53
N ALA A 97 -16.71 4.37 -1.32
CA ALA A 97 -16.61 5.13 -0.06
C ALA A 97 -16.21 4.34 1.20
N SER A 98 -15.76 3.08 1.06
CA SER A 98 -15.20 2.34 2.19
C SER A 98 -13.91 2.98 2.71
N THR A 99 -13.77 3.05 4.02
CA THR A 99 -12.57 3.52 4.72
C THR A 99 -12.05 2.37 5.57
N PRO A 100 -11.27 1.42 5.02
CA PRO A 100 -10.89 0.19 5.73
C PRO A 100 -9.82 0.44 6.79
N MET A 101 -9.12 1.58 6.71
CA MET A 101 -8.07 1.96 7.63
C MET A 101 -8.17 3.41 8.02
N ALA A 102 -7.82 3.69 9.27
CA ALA A 102 -7.54 5.03 9.75
C ALA A 102 -6.07 5.08 10.17
N CYS A 103 -5.28 5.97 9.58
CA CYS A 103 -3.91 6.19 9.98
C CYS A 103 -3.71 7.58 10.58
N ASP A 104 -2.94 7.61 11.66
CA ASP A 104 -2.50 8.83 12.33
C ASP A 104 -1.02 8.71 12.65
N GLN A 105 -0.23 9.72 12.24
CA GLN A 105 1.22 9.76 12.45
C GLN A 105 1.95 8.45 12.06
N GLY A 106 1.55 7.84 10.94
CA GLY A 106 2.14 6.60 10.44
C GLY A 106 1.70 5.32 11.17
N ARG A 107 0.77 5.42 12.13
CA ARG A 107 0.15 4.28 12.81
C ARG A 107 -1.23 4.05 12.25
N CYS A 108 -1.45 2.89 11.65
CA CYS A 108 -2.74 2.52 11.07
C CYS A 108 -3.51 1.55 11.95
N ARG A 109 -4.85 1.63 11.90
CA ARG A 109 -5.77 0.66 12.49
C ARG A 109 -6.86 0.27 11.49
N LEU A 110 -7.32 -0.98 11.55
CA LEU A 110 -8.45 -1.46 10.74
C LEU A 110 -9.77 -0.90 11.25
N MET A 111 -10.64 -0.49 10.33
CA MET A 111 -11.96 0.08 10.61
C MET A 111 -13.07 -0.91 10.35
N GLY A 112 -13.75 -1.28 11.44
CA GLY A 112 -14.96 -2.10 11.44
C GLY A 112 -14.74 -3.53 10.92
N PRO A 113 -15.82 -4.32 10.87
CA PRO A 113 -15.87 -5.43 9.94
C PRO A 113 -15.90 -4.88 8.50
N LEU A 114 -15.12 -5.46 7.60
CA LEU A 114 -15.13 -5.09 6.19
C LEU A 114 -15.02 -6.33 5.31
N THR A 115 -15.53 -6.19 4.09
CA THR A 115 -15.43 -7.21 3.04
C THR A 115 -14.79 -6.60 1.80
N THR A 116 -13.94 -7.37 1.13
CA THR A 116 -13.37 -7.00 -0.18
C THR A 116 -13.69 -8.08 -1.20
N THR A 117 -13.93 -7.68 -2.45
CA THR A 117 -13.93 -8.62 -3.60
C THR A 117 -12.49 -8.77 -4.09
N VAL A 118 -11.98 -10.00 -4.15
CA VAL A 118 -10.62 -10.24 -4.66
C VAL A 118 -10.63 -10.13 -6.18
N SER A 119 -9.67 -9.38 -6.74
CA SER A 119 -9.49 -9.22 -8.20
C SER A 119 -8.21 -9.87 -8.72
N SER A 120 -7.23 -10.08 -7.86
CA SER A 120 -5.99 -10.78 -8.22
C SER A 120 -5.29 -11.37 -7.01
N MET A 121 -4.47 -12.39 -7.29
CA MET A 121 -3.62 -13.08 -6.34
C MET A 121 -2.16 -12.94 -6.75
N SER A 122 -1.27 -12.90 -5.77
CA SER A 122 0.16 -13.07 -6.05
C SER A 122 0.90 -13.80 -4.94
N GLU A 123 1.94 -14.51 -5.36
CA GLU A 123 2.85 -15.24 -4.49
C GLU A 123 4.27 -14.76 -4.70
N ARG A 124 5.03 -14.68 -3.61
CA ARG A 124 6.44 -14.31 -3.65
C ARG A 124 7.22 -15.12 -2.61
N SER A 125 8.44 -15.48 -2.96
CA SER A 125 9.37 -16.15 -2.06
C SER A 125 10.63 -15.31 -1.84
N PHE A 126 11.23 -15.45 -0.67
CA PHE A 126 12.42 -14.71 -0.26
C PHE A 126 13.50 -15.66 0.30
N ASN A 127 14.76 -15.28 0.15
CA ASN A 127 15.89 -15.97 0.79
C ASN A 127 16.12 -15.45 2.21
N ASP A 128 17.13 -16.01 2.90
CA ASP A 128 17.45 -15.67 4.30
C ASP A 128 17.83 -14.19 4.50
N ARG A 129 18.20 -13.48 3.43
CA ARG A 129 18.49 -12.04 3.45
C ARG A 129 17.26 -11.18 3.19
N GLY A 130 16.07 -11.79 3.10
CA GLY A 130 14.82 -11.11 2.76
C GLY A 130 14.74 -10.63 1.32
N LEU A 131 15.62 -11.13 0.43
CA LEU A 131 15.61 -10.76 -0.99
C LEU A 131 14.72 -11.75 -1.76
N ALA A 132 13.93 -11.22 -2.70
CA ALA A 132 13.08 -12.05 -3.54
C ALA A 132 13.94 -13.06 -4.32
N THR A 133 13.54 -14.33 -4.33
CA THR A 133 14.26 -15.40 -5.04
C THR A 133 13.86 -15.55 -6.51
N GLY A 134 12.94 -14.71 -6.98
CA GLY A 134 12.46 -14.69 -8.35
C GLY A 134 11.36 -13.66 -8.55
N LEU A 135 10.78 -13.66 -9.75
CA LEU A 135 9.62 -12.83 -10.03
C LEU A 135 8.41 -13.33 -9.23
N PRO A 136 7.53 -12.42 -8.78
CA PRO A 136 6.26 -12.82 -8.19
C PRO A 136 5.43 -13.57 -9.23
N LYS A 137 4.81 -14.67 -8.81
CA LYS A 137 3.74 -15.29 -9.60
C LYS A 137 2.46 -14.53 -9.29
N ALA A 138 1.66 -14.24 -10.31
CA ALA A 138 0.43 -13.49 -10.16
C ALA A 138 -0.64 -14.02 -11.10
N TRP A 139 -1.89 -13.98 -10.64
CA TRP A 139 -3.04 -14.49 -11.37
C TRP A 139 -4.21 -13.51 -11.25
N PRO A 140 -4.99 -13.30 -12.33
CA PRO A 140 -6.36 -12.83 -12.17
C PRO A 140 -7.12 -13.88 -11.34
N ALA A 141 -7.88 -13.43 -10.36
CA ALA A 141 -8.59 -14.33 -9.46
C ALA A 141 -9.86 -13.66 -8.94
N GLU A 142 -10.87 -14.47 -8.70
CA GLU A 142 -12.15 -14.04 -8.14
C GLU A 142 -12.31 -14.64 -6.75
N GLY A 143 -12.79 -13.84 -5.81
CA GLY A 143 -12.89 -14.27 -4.43
C GLY A 143 -13.36 -13.19 -3.49
N ARG A 144 -13.19 -13.45 -2.20
CA ARG A 144 -13.58 -12.54 -1.13
C ARG A 144 -12.62 -12.64 0.04
N CYS A 145 -12.38 -11.49 0.67
CA CYS A 145 -11.85 -11.46 2.03
C CYS A 145 -12.88 -10.81 2.95
N SER A 146 -13.05 -11.38 4.14
CA SER A 146 -13.72 -10.75 5.27
C SER A 146 -12.67 -10.47 6.35
N VAL A 147 -12.70 -9.25 6.89
CA VAL A 147 -11.90 -8.84 8.04
C VAL A 147 -12.88 -8.45 9.13
N GLU A 148 -12.82 -9.14 10.25
CA GLU A 148 -13.54 -8.83 11.48
C GLU A 148 -12.54 -8.36 12.54
N GLN A 149 -13.00 -7.98 13.74
CA GLN A 149 -12.17 -7.34 14.77
C GLN A 149 -10.86 -8.08 15.08
N ARG A 150 -10.88 -9.42 15.07
CA ARG A 150 -9.71 -10.26 15.40
C ARG A 150 -9.50 -11.42 14.44
N GLN A 151 -10.19 -11.45 13.30
CA GLN A 151 -10.07 -12.54 12.34
C GLN A 151 -10.06 -11.99 10.93
N VAL A 152 -9.23 -12.57 10.07
CA VAL A 152 -9.31 -12.38 8.62
C VAL A 152 -9.48 -13.73 7.96
N ARG A 153 -10.37 -13.79 6.97
CA ARG A 153 -10.60 -14.97 6.13
C ARG A 153 -10.63 -14.54 4.68
N CYS A 154 -9.80 -15.15 3.86
CA CYS A 154 -9.71 -14.91 2.43
C CYS A 154 -9.86 -16.22 1.67
N SER A 155 -10.55 -16.17 0.54
CA SER A 155 -10.59 -17.26 -0.44
C SER A 155 -10.68 -16.69 -1.84
N ALA A 156 -9.93 -17.25 -2.78
CA ALA A 156 -9.97 -16.85 -4.19
C ALA A 156 -9.68 -18.04 -5.10
N LYS A 157 -10.12 -17.93 -6.36
CA LYS A 157 -9.87 -18.93 -7.40
C LYS A 157 -9.49 -18.25 -8.71
N ALA A 158 -8.53 -18.81 -9.43
CA ALA A 158 -8.16 -18.36 -10.76
C ALA A 158 -9.04 -19.02 -11.84
N PRO A 159 -9.13 -18.43 -13.05
CA PRO A 159 -9.79 -19.08 -14.19
C PRO A 159 -9.20 -20.45 -14.54
N SER A 160 -7.90 -20.64 -14.30
CA SER A 160 -7.19 -21.91 -14.45
C SER A 160 -7.46 -22.92 -13.32
N GLN A 161 -8.39 -22.59 -12.42
CA GLN A 161 -8.92 -23.39 -11.32
C GLN A 161 -8.04 -23.52 -10.09
N GLU A 162 -6.82 -22.96 -10.07
CA GLU A 162 -6.03 -22.88 -8.84
C GLU A 162 -6.79 -22.10 -7.77
N SER A 163 -6.65 -22.54 -6.53
CA SER A 163 -7.39 -22.01 -5.39
C SER A 163 -6.47 -21.53 -4.28
N TRP A 164 -6.87 -20.45 -3.62
CA TRP A 164 -6.18 -19.91 -2.46
C TRP A 164 -7.15 -19.72 -1.32
N SER A 165 -6.68 -20.00 -0.12
CA SER A 165 -7.37 -19.76 1.13
C SER A 165 -6.37 -19.27 2.17
N ALA A 166 -6.82 -18.38 3.04
CA ALA A 166 -6.03 -17.93 4.17
C ALA A 166 -6.94 -17.52 5.32
N VAL A 167 -6.57 -17.91 6.53
CA VAL A 167 -7.25 -17.52 7.77
C VAL A 167 -6.20 -17.11 8.78
N ALA A 168 -6.44 -16.03 9.51
CA ALA A 168 -5.64 -15.67 10.67
C ALA A 168 -6.49 -15.04 11.78
N GLU A 169 -6.06 -15.23 13.02
CA GLU A 169 -6.63 -14.61 14.22
C GLU A 169 -5.56 -13.82 14.98
N PHE A 170 -5.92 -12.68 15.59
CA PHE A 170 -5.00 -11.72 16.24
C PHE A 170 -5.35 -11.44 17.71
#